data_AF-A0A957KXK7-F1
#
_entry.id   AF-A0A957KXK7-F1
#
_cell.length_a   1.000
_cell.length_b   1.000
_cell.length_c   1.000
_cell.angle_alpha   90.00
_cell.angle_beta   90.00
_cell.angle_gamma   90.00
#
_symmetry.space_group_name_H-M   'P 1'
#
loop_
_entity.id
_entity.type
_entity.pdbx_description
1 polymer ?
#
loop_
_entity_poly.entity_id
_entity_poly.type
_entity_poly.pdbx_seq_one_letter_code
_entity_poly.pdbx_strand_id
1 'polypeptide(L)'
;VRHIGIAAILTLIAAPLVWLVLTAVYRLPQEGSAQAVRIDQLFQAHFIMISLLFAMIVVPTIYALVVFRRDEFDEEDAEHIHGNNLLEAIWIIVPTIIVLGFGVWGFDILRDITAPQQGEMEIVVKGFQWGWFFDYPEAGVTGSSDLVVPVGTPIKFVLESTGNNKVLHSFWVPEWRVKQDVLPVETPEERRIIRVTPTLLGSTMVRCAEICGTGHHSMRANVYIVPQDSFEAWLAGEMTIEEIVAADNIEPLPLGANQ
;
A
#
# COMPACT_ATOMS: atom_id res chain seq x y z
N VAL A 1 13.07 34.93 20.66
CA VAL A 1 13.73 33.64 21.01
C VAL A 1 12.89 32.77 21.96
N ARG A 2 12.39 33.28 23.09
CA ARG A 2 11.57 32.51 24.05
C ARG A 2 10.35 31.80 23.43
N HIS A 3 9.52 32.52 22.67
CA HIS A 3 8.30 31.98 22.06
C HIS A 3 8.59 30.87 21.04
N ILE A 4 9.65 31.02 20.25
CA ILE A 4 10.12 30.01 19.29
C ILE A 4 10.57 28.75 20.03
N GLY A 5 11.34 28.90 21.12
CA GLY A 5 11.77 27.77 21.94
C GLY A 5 10.61 27.00 22.56
N ILE A 6 9.59 27.70 23.08
CA ILE A 6 8.39 27.06 23.64
C ILE A 6 7.62 26.31 22.53
N ALA A 7 7.34 26.95 21.40
CA ALA A 7 6.64 26.32 20.30
C ALA A 7 7.37 25.07 19.78
N ALA A 8 8.70 25.13 19.65
CA ALA A 8 9.52 23.99 19.24
C ALA A 8 9.43 22.81 20.24
N ILE A 9 9.51 23.08 21.55
CA ILE A 9 9.35 22.05 22.57
C ILE A 9 7.95 21.42 22.51
N LEU A 10 6.91 22.25 22.39
CA LEU A 10 5.53 21.77 22.26
C LEU A 10 5.34 20.91 20.99
N THR A 11 5.94 21.29 19.87
CA THR A 11 5.94 20.49 18.63
C THR A 11 6.58 19.12 18.85
N LEU A 12 7.74 19.06 19.50
CA LEU A 12 8.43 17.79 19.77
C LEU A 12 7.64 16.88 20.72
N ILE A 13 6.85 17.45 21.64
CA ILE A 13 5.95 16.70 22.52
C ILE A 13 4.69 16.23 21.76
N ALA A 14 4.14 17.07 20.87
CA ALA A 14 2.93 16.77 20.13
C ALA A 14 3.15 15.74 19.02
N ALA A 15 4.32 15.73 18.35
CA ALA A 15 4.59 14.85 17.21
C ALA A 15 4.42 13.34 17.52
N PRO A 16 4.92 12.79 18.66
CA PRO A 16 4.66 11.40 19.04
C PRO A 16 3.18 11.10 19.30
N LEU A 17 2.43 12.06 19.85
CA LEU A 17 0.99 11.90 20.08
C LEU A 17 0.22 11.85 18.75
N VAL A 18 0.57 12.73 17.80
CA VAL A 18 0.02 12.70 16.45
C VAL A 18 0.33 11.38 15.75
N TRP A 19 1.56 10.88 15.86
CA TRP A 19 1.95 9.59 15.29
C TRP A 19 1.15 8.43 15.90
N LEU A 20 0.96 8.42 17.22
CA LEU A 20 0.15 7.41 17.91
C LEU A 20 -1.30 7.45 17.42
N VAL A 21 -1.88 8.64 17.26
CA VAL A 21 -3.25 8.79 16.72
C VAL A 21 -3.32 8.31 15.27
N LEU A 22 -2.38 8.72 14.41
CA LEU A 22 -2.37 8.33 12.99
C LEU A 22 -2.24 6.82 12.83
N THR A 23 -1.34 6.18 13.57
CA THR A 23 -1.16 4.71 13.52
C THR A 23 -2.34 3.96 14.13
N ALA A 24 -3.01 4.53 15.13
CA ALA A 24 -4.23 3.94 15.70
C ALA A 24 -5.42 4.01 14.73
N VAL A 25 -5.57 5.11 14.00
CA VAL A 25 -6.68 5.36 13.06
C VAL A 25 -6.45 4.67 11.71
N TYR A 26 -5.25 4.77 11.16
CA TYR A 26 -4.90 4.20 9.85
C TYR A 26 -4.13 2.89 10.00
N ARG A 27 -4.80 1.88 10.57
CA ARG A 27 -4.23 0.53 10.64
C ARG A 27 -4.29 -0.13 9.27
N LEU A 28 -3.12 -0.42 8.72
CA LEU A 28 -3.00 -1.22 7.51
C LEU A 28 -3.48 -2.66 7.80
N PRO A 29 -3.96 -3.41 6.79
CA PRO A 29 -4.19 -4.85 6.88
C PRO A 29 -2.93 -5.58 7.33
N GLN A 30 -3.05 -6.84 7.76
CA GLN A 30 -1.85 -7.63 8.05
C GLN A 30 -0.92 -7.68 6.83
N GLU A 31 0.38 -7.57 7.07
CA GLU A 31 1.42 -7.74 6.05
C GLU A 31 1.49 -9.20 5.62
N GLY A 32 1.26 -9.49 4.33
CA GLY A 32 1.13 -10.85 3.81
C GLY A 32 2.06 -11.21 2.65
N SER A 33 3.04 -10.35 2.32
CA SER A 33 4.04 -10.62 1.29
C SER A 33 5.42 -10.08 1.64
N ALA A 34 6.46 -10.60 0.99
CA ALA A 34 7.82 -10.08 1.13
C ALA A 34 7.93 -8.61 0.69
N GLN A 35 7.16 -8.20 -0.33
CA GLN A 35 7.09 -6.83 -0.82
C GLN A 35 6.43 -5.90 0.20
N ALA A 36 5.42 -6.39 0.92
CA ALA A 36 4.70 -5.62 1.92
C ALA A 36 5.62 -5.15 3.07
N VAL A 37 6.58 -5.97 3.50
CA VAL A 37 7.59 -5.61 4.52
C VAL A 37 8.30 -4.31 4.18
N ARG A 38 8.81 -4.22 2.95
CA ARG A 38 9.63 -3.09 2.49
C ARG A 38 8.77 -1.84 2.34
N ILE A 39 7.54 -2.00 1.86
CA ILE A 39 6.59 -0.91 1.69
C ILE A 39 6.12 -0.38 3.06
N ASP A 40 5.79 -1.25 4.00
CA ASP A 40 5.32 -0.86 5.34
C ASP A 40 6.43 -0.13 6.12
N GLN A 41 7.71 -0.52 5.97
CA GLN A 41 8.84 0.25 6.53
C GLN A 41 8.90 1.69 6.00
N LEU A 42 8.78 1.86 4.67
CA LEU A 42 8.77 3.18 4.06
C LEU A 42 7.54 3.98 4.51
N PHE A 43 6.38 3.33 4.61
CA PHE A 43 5.13 3.94 5.06
C PHE A 43 5.22 4.42 6.51
N GLN A 44 5.79 3.62 7.42
CA GLN A 44 6.01 4.01 8.81
C GLN A 44 6.97 5.20 8.93
N ALA A 45 8.05 5.23 8.14
CA ALA A 45 8.95 6.37 8.09
C ALA A 45 8.24 7.65 7.62
N HIS A 46 7.37 7.54 6.60
CA HIS A 46 6.54 8.67 6.17
C HIS A 46 5.56 9.11 7.26
N PHE A 47 4.92 8.18 7.98
CA PHE A 47 3.99 8.52 9.06
C PHE A 47 4.67 9.29 10.19
N ILE A 48 5.88 8.89 10.59
CA ILE A 48 6.66 9.63 11.60
C ILE A 48 6.97 11.05 11.10
N MET A 49 7.42 11.17 9.84
CA MET A 49 7.75 12.46 9.23
C MET A 49 6.53 13.38 9.09
N ILE A 50 5.41 12.86 8.59
CA ILE A 50 4.14 13.60 8.47
C ILE A 50 3.64 14.04 9.85
N SER A 51 3.76 13.19 10.87
CA SER A 51 3.38 13.55 12.24
C SER A 51 4.19 14.72 12.77
N LEU A 52 5.50 14.74 12.51
CA LEU A 52 6.37 15.86 12.85
C LEU A 52 6.00 17.13 12.07
N LEU A 53 5.82 17.05 10.76
CA LEU A 53 5.47 18.21 9.92
C LEU A 53 4.10 18.78 10.30
N PHE A 54 3.12 17.92 10.54
CA PHE A 54 1.79 18.33 10.99
C PHE A 54 1.87 19.06 12.33
N ALA A 55 2.58 18.49 13.33
CA ALA A 55 2.79 19.15 14.61
C ALA A 55 3.59 20.45 14.48
N MET A 56 4.56 20.51 13.57
CA MET A 56 5.39 21.70 13.29
C MET A 56 4.56 22.84 12.69
N ILE A 57 3.46 22.55 12.00
CA ILE A 57 2.55 23.59 11.48
C ILE A 57 1.50 23.94 12.53
N VAL A 58 0.79 22.93 13.04
CA VAL A 58 -0.39 23.12 13.89
C VAL A 58 -0.03 23.72 15.25
N VAL A 59 1.05 23.28 15.89
CA VAL A 59 1.42 23.76 17.23
C VAL A 59 1.79 25.24 17.20
N PRO A 60 2.69 25.74 16.32
CA PRO A 60 2.97 27.17 16.24
C PRO A 60 1.75 28.00 15.83
N THR A 61 0.88 27.49 14.95
CA THR A 61 -0.37 28.17 14.60
C THR A 61 -1.28 28.34 15.82
N ILE A 62 -1.55 27.28 16.57
CA ILE A 62 -2.37 27.35 17.78
C ILE A 62 -1.69 28.23 18.84
N TYR A 63 -0.38 28.08 19.03
CA TYR A 63 0.41 28.91 19.93
C TYR A 63 0.27 30.40 19.57
N ALA A 64 0.36 30.74 18.29
CA ALA A 64 0.25 32.12 17.84
C ALA A 64 -1.17 32.69 18.07
N LEU A 65 -2.20 31.90 17.79
CA LEU A 65 -3.60 32.29 18.02
C LEU A 65 -3.92 32.54 19.51
N VAL A 66 -3.24 31.85 20.42
CA VAL A 66 -3.46 31.99 21.86
C VAL A 66 -2.57 33.06 22.47
N VAL A 67 -1.28 33.08 22.14
CA VAL A 67 -0.27 33.91 22.82
C VAL A 67 -0.12 35.29 22.19
N PHE A 68 -0.31 35.42 20.88
CA PHE A 68 -0.27 36.71 20.17
C PHE A 68 -1.67 37.23 19.88
N ARG A 69 -2.68 36.78 20.63
CA ARG A 69 -4.02 37.34 20.59
C ARG A 69 -3.99 38.74 21.18
N ARG A 70 -4.48 39.73 20.41
CA ARG A 70 -4.62 41.12 20.87
C ARG A 70 -5.54 41.20 22.10
N ASP A 71 -5.12 41.97 23.10
CA ASP A 71 -5.94 42.31 24.26
C ASP A 71 -6.97 43.40 23.88
N GLU A 72 -8.10 43.44 24.59
CA GLU A 72 -9.19 44.40 24.34
C GLU A 72 -8.71 45.86 24.44
N PHE A 73 -7.73 46.12 25.32
CA PHE A 73 -7.22 47.48 25.59
C PHE A 73 -5.83 47.74 25.02
N ASP A 74 -5.25 46.79 24.30
CA ASP A 74 -3.95 46.97 23.65
C ASP A 74 -4.14 47.74 22.34
N GLU A 75 -3.57 48.93 22.23
CA GLU A 75 -3.57 49.77 21.02
C GLU A 75 -2.19 49.86 20.36
N GLU A 76 -1.19 49.13 20.87
CA GLU A 76 0.15 49.14 20.31
C GLU A 76 0.22 48.33 18.99
N ASP A 77 1.09 48.77 18.08
CA ASP A 77 1.39 48.02 16.87
C ASP A 77 2.40 46.90 17.17
N ALA A 78 2.21 45.74 16.52
CA ALA A 78 3.18 44.65 16.59
C ALA A 78 4.52 45.04 15.93
N GLU A 79 5.62 44.43 16.40
CA GLU A 79 6.94 44.62 15.78
C GLU A 79 6.92 44.33 14.28
N HIS A 80 7.44 45.26 13.48
CA HIS A 80 7.45 45.15 12.02
C HIS A 80 8.61 44.28 11.53
N ILE A 81 8.37 42.97 11.40
CA ILE A 81 9.35 41.98 10.95
C ILE A 81 9.08 41.62 9.48
N HIS A 82 10.10 41.79 8.61
CA HIS A 82 9.96 41.56 7.17
C HIS A 82 10.41 40.19 6.66
N GLY A 83 11.16 39.42 7.46
CA GLY A 83 11.65 38.11 7.03
C GLY A 83 12.95 37.69 7.69
N ASN A 84 13.46 36.54 7.26
CA ASN A 84 14.72 36.00 7.73
C ASN A 84 15.31 35.07 6.67
N ASN A 85 16.25 35.59 5.88
CA ASN A 85 16.89 34.86 4.77
C ASN A 85 17.51 33.52 5.21
N LEU A 86 18.02 33.42 6.44
CA LEU A 86 18.58 32.17 6.96
C LEU A 86 17.48 31.15 7.20
N LEU A 87 16.36 31.56 7.82
CA LEU A 87 15.21 30.69 8.04
C LEU A 87 14.59 30.23 6.71
N GLU A 88 14.51 31.15 5.75
CA GLU A 88 14.06 30.88 4.38
C GLU A 88 14.94 29.83 3.69
N ALA A 89 16.26 29.99 3.76
CA ALA A 89 17.18 29.00 3.22
C ALA A 89 17.01 27.63 3.89
N ILE A 90 16.87 27.59 5.23
CA ILE A 90 16.70 26.35 5.98
C ILE A 90 15.42 25.60 5.55
N TRP A 91 14.27 26.28 5.49
CA TRP A 91 13.01 25.63 5.12
C TRP A 91 12.90 25.28 3.64
N ILE A 92 13.80 25.77 2.78
CA ILE A 92 13.89 25.33 1.39
C ILE A 92 14.80 24.09 1.32
N ILE A 93 16.02 24.23 1.84
CA ILE A 93 17.06 23.21 1.71
C ILE A 93 16.68 21.92 2.44
N VAL A 94 16.19 22.01 3.68
CA VAL A 94 15.88 20.82 4.49
C VAL A 94 14.77 19.97 3.84
N PRO A 95 13.59 20.51 3.46
CA PRO A 95 12.58 19.73 2.75
C PRO A 95 13.06 19.19 1.40
N THR A 96 13.86 19.95 0.64
CA THR A 96 14.44 19.43 -0.61
C THR A 96 15.30 18.20 -0.36
N ILE A 97 16.20 18.24 0.63
CA ILE A 97 17.04 17.08 0.97
C ILE A 97 16.19 15.89 1.43
N ILE A 98 15.16 16.13 2.25
CA ILE A 98 14.25 15.08 2.74
C ILE A 98 13.52 14.40 1.57
N VAL A 99 12.93 15.19 0.67
CA VAL A 99 12.21 14.66 -0.51
C VAL A 99 13.13 13.86 -1.42
N LEU A 100 14.34 14.35 -1.68
CA LEU A 100 15.33 13.62 -2.48
C LEU A 100 15.77 12.31 -1.80
N GLY A 101 15.98 12.33 -0.48
CA GLY A 101 16.33 11.14 0.30
C GLY A 101 15.24 10.07 0.25
N PHE A 102 13.98 10.45 0.48
CA PHE A 102 12.84 9.54 0.33
C PHE A 102 12.65 9.06 -1.11
N GLY A 103 12.93 9.91 -2.11
CA GLY A 103 12.89 9.54 -3.52
C GLY A 103 13.90 8.44 -3.86
N VAL A 104 15.14 8.55 -3.38
CA VAL A 104 16.18 7.53 -3.56
C VAL A 104 15.79 6.22 -2.87
N TRP A 105 15.32 6.29 -1.62
CA TRP A 105 14.89 5.10 -0.87
C TRP A 105 13.68 4.41 -1.53
N GLY A 106 12.68 5.18 -1.95
CA GLY A 106 11.51 4.68 -2.67
C GLY A 106 11.87 4.05 -4.01
N PHE A 107 12.81 4.64 -4.75
CA PHE A 107 13.31 4.05 -6.00
C PHE A 107 14.03 2.72 -5.76
N ASP A 108 14.86 2.61 -4.72
CA ASP A 108 15.54 1.36 -4.38
C ASP A 108 14.55 0.26 -4.00
N ILE A 109 13.53 0.58 -3.19
CA ILE A 109 12.44 -0.34 -2.87
C ILE A 109 11.70 -0.76 -4.15
N LEU A 110 11.34 0.19 -5.02
CA LEU A 110 10.63 -0.11 -6.26
C LEU A 110 11.44 -1.08 -7.14
N ARG A 111 12.75 -0.85 -7.28
CA ARG A 111 13.66 -1.73 -8.01
C ARG A 111 13.72 -3.12 -7.42
N ASP A 112 13.79 -3.23 -6.09
CA ASP A 112 13.84 -4.48 -5.33
C ASP A 112 12.55 -5.29 -5.52
N ILE A 113 11.37 -4.69 -5.28
CA ILE A 113 10.08 -5.41 -5.32
C ILE A 113 9.63 -5.80 -6.73
N THR A 114 10.14 -5.12 -7.78
CA THR A 114 9.79 -5.40 -9.18
C THR A 114 10.79 -6.33 -9.88
N ALA A 115 11.94 -6.59 -9.26
CA ALA A 115 12.99 -7.42 -9.84
C ALA A 115 12.49 -8.86 -10.10
N PRO A 116 12.89 -9.48 -11.23
CA PRO A 116 12.66 -10.90 -11.45
C PRO A 116 13.26 -11.77 -10.35
N GLN A 117 12.52 -12.78 -9.91
CA GLN A 117 12.99 -13.74 -8.91
C GLN A 117 13.26 -15.09 -9.55
N GLN A 118 14.26 -15.81 -9.04
CA GLN A 118 14.57 -17.15 -9.53
C GLN A 118 13.47 -18.13 -9.11
N GLY A 119 12.99 -18.94 -10.07
CA GLY A 119 11.93 -19.91 -9.80
C GLY A 119 10.55 -19.28 -9.62
N GLU A 120 10.32 -18.07 -10.16
CA GLU A 120 9.00 -17.45 -10.13
C GLU A 120 7.97 -18.26 -10.94
N MET A 121 6.88 -18.65 -10.27
CA MET A 121 5.74 -19.32 -10.91
C MET A 121 4.94 -18.30 -11.72
N GLU A 122 4.54 -18.65 -12.94
CA GLU A 122 3.69 -17.80 -13.75
C GLU A 122 2.20 -18.09 -13.53
N ILE A 123 1.41 -17.03 -13.28
CA ILE A 123 -0.05 -17.09 -13.27
C ILE A 123 -0.58 -15.99 -14.18
N VAL A 124 -1.46 -16.33 -15.12
CA VAL A 124 -2.12 -15.34 -15.97
C VAL A 124 -3.41 -14.89 -15.29
N VAL A 125 -3.50 -13.60 -15.01
CA VAL A 125 -4.68 -12.97 -14.40
C VAL A 125 -5.50 -12.31 -15.50
N LYS A 126 -6.72 -12.80 -15.68
CA LYS A 126 -7.67 -12.28 -16.66
C LYS A 126 -8.75 -11.46 -15.98
N GLY A 127 -8.72 -10.15 -16.19
CA GLY A 127 -9.80 -9.25 -15.76
C GLY A 127 -10.86 -9.12 -16.86
N PHE A 128 -12.13 -9.12 -16.48
CA PHE A 128 -13.25 -8.79 -17.37
C PHE A 128 -14.35 -8.08 -16.56
N GLN A 129 -15.32 -7.46 -17.22
CA GLN A 129 -16.46 -6.84 -16.53
C GLN A 129 -17.45 -7.94 -16.06
N TRP A 130 -17.63 -8.23 -14.77
CA TRP A 130 -16.90 -7.78 -13.56
C TRP A 130 -16.44 -8.98 -12.75
N GLY A 131 -15.35 -9.62 -13.18
CA GLY A 131 -14.80 -10.80 -12.54
C GLY A 131 -13.36 -11.08 -12.96
N TRP A 132 -12.80 -12.10 -12.33
CA TRP A 132 -11.42 -12.53 -12.54
C TRP A 132 -11.39 -14.00 -12.92
N PHE A 133 -10.48 -14.37 -13.81
CA PHE A 133 -10.06 -15.74 -14.01
C PHE A 133 -8.56 -15.86 -13.84
N PHE A 134 -8.12 -17.00 -13.35
CA PHE A 134 -6.70 -17.31 -13.14
C PHE A 134 -6.34 -18.57 -13.93
N ASP A 135 -5.31 -18.46 -14.76
CA ASP A 135 -4.74 -19.59 -15.49
C ASP A 135 -3.33 -19.91 -14.96
N TYR A 136 -3.06 -21.19 -14.81
CA TYR A 136 -1.79 -21.77 -14.35
C TYR A 136 -1.19 -22.54 -15.53
N PRO A 137 -0.47 -21.85 -16.45
CA PRO A 137 -0.09 -22.40 -17.74
C PRO A 137 0.79 -23.65 -17.62
N GLU A 138 1.69 -23.69 -16.64
CA GLU A 138 2.58 -24.85 -16.41
C GLU A 138 1.82 -26.10 -15.95
N ALA A 139 0.69 -25.93 -15.25
CA ALA A 139 -0.16 -27.02 -14.77
C ALA A 139 -1.34 -27.34 -15.70
N GLY A 140 -1.56 -26.53 -16.75
CA GLY A 140 -2.69 -26.68 -17.66
C GLY A 140 -4.07 -26.35 -17.06
N VAL A 141 -4.11 -25.76 -15.86
CA VAL A 141 -5.37 -25.30 -15.23
C VAL A 141 -5.74 -23.93 -15.79
N THR A 142 -6.99 -23.77 -16.23
CA THR A 142 -7.47 -22.52 -16.83
C THR A 142 -8.85 -22.15 -16.31
N GLY A 143 -9.16 -20.86 -16.25
CA GLY A 143 -10.49 -20.37 -15.90
C GLY A 143 -10.87 -20.54 -14.43
N SER A 144 -9.89 -20.65 -13.52
CA SER A 144 -10.19 -20.71 -12.08
C SER A 144 -10.84 -19.40 -11.62
N SER A 145 -11.96 -19.48 -10.90
CA SER A 145 -12.64 -18.31 -10.30
C SER A 145 -11.94 -17.79 -9.05
N ASP A 146 -11.14 -18.65 -8.41
CA ASP A 146 -10.42 -18.36 -7.19
C ASP A 146 -8.92 -18.46 -7.45
N LEU A 147 -8.16 -17.59 -6.79
CA LEU A 147 -6.70 -17.57 -6.86
C LEU A 147 -6.16 -18.47 -5.73
N VAL A 148 -5.52 -19.57 -6.07
CA VAL A 148 -4.85 -20.43 -5.09
C VAL A 148 -3.35 -20.28 -5.32
N VAL A 149 -2.59 -20.02 -4.27
CA VAL A 149 -1.15 -19.78 -4.35
C VAL A 149 -0.42 -20.45 -3.20
N PRO A 150 0.78 -21.00 -3.43
CA PRO A 150 1.58 -21.55 -2.36
C PRO A 150 2.28 -20.43 -1.56
N VAL A 151 2.34 -20.59 -0.24
CA VAL A 151 3.11 -19.70 0.64
C VAL A 151 4.62 -19.83 0.38
N GLY A 152 5.35 -18.71 0.42
CA GLY A 152 6.80 -18.65 0.28
C GLY A 152 7.32 -18.73 -1.15
N THR A 153 6.45 -18.99 -2.13
CA THR A 153 6.83 -19.12 -3.54
C THR A 153 6.75 -17.76 -4.24
N PRO A 154 7.81 -17.34 -4.96
CA PRO A 154 7.74 -16.17 -5.83
C PRO A 154 6.76 -16.39 -6.98
N ILE A 155 5.89 -15.42 -7.24
CA ILE A 155 4.87 -15.50 -8.28
C ILE A 155 4.95 -14.27 -9.18
N LYS A 156 5.00 -14.53 -10.49
CA LYS A 156 4.87 -13.55 -11.56
C LYS A 156 3.45 -13.62 -12.12
N PHE A 157 2.65 -12.62 -11.78
CA PHE A 157 1.33 -12.46 -12.37
C PHE A 157 1.43 -11.69 -13.69
N VAL A 158 0.96 -12.29 -14.78
CA VAL A 158 0.85 -11.67 -16.11
C VAL A 158 -0.59 -11.20 -16.30
N LEU A 159 -0.78 -9.91 -16.50
CA LEU A 159 -2.11 -9.28 -16.42
C LEU A 159 -2.71 -9.04 -17.79
N GLU A 160 -3.95 -9.50 -17.99
CA GLU A 160 -4.67 -9.40 -19.25
C GLU A 160 -6.10 -8.91 -19.04
N SER A 161 -6.48 -7.81 -19.71
CA SER A 161 -7.89 -7.43 -19.81
C SER A 161 -8.54 -8.17 -20.97
N THR A 162 -9.64 -8.85 -20.69
CA THR A 162 -10.31 -9.80 -21.58
C THR A 162 -11.80 -9.47 -21.75
N GLY A 163 -12.48 -10.22 -22.62
CA GLY A 163 -13.88 -10.02 -22.96
C GLY A 163 -14.09 -9.10 -24.17
N ASN A 164 -15.35 -8.93 -24.56
CA ASN A 164 -15.71 -8.19 -25.78
C ASN A 164 -15.54 -6.67 -25.65
N ASN A 165 -15.72 -6.12 -24.44
CA ASN A 165 -15.52 -4.71 -24.12
C ASN A 165 -14.37 -4.59 -23.11
N LYS A 166 -13.14 -4.85 -23.56
CA LYS A 166 -11.96 -4.73 -22.71
C LYS A 166 -11.88 -3.31 -22.13
N VAL A 167 -11.70 -3.20 -20.82
CA VAL A 167 -11.51 -1.91 -20.12
C VAL A 167 -10.33 -2.03 -19.15
N LEU A 168 -9.91 -0.89 -18.61
CA LEU A 168 -8.94 -0.88 -17.52
C LEU A 168 -9.53 -1.54 -16.27
N HIS A 169 -8.71 -2.36 -15.63
CA HIS A 169 -8.91 -2.85 -14.26
C HIS A 169 -7.62 -2.64 -13.48
N SER A 170 -7.59 -2.99 -12.19
CA SER A 170 -6.35 -3.02 -11.43
C SER A 170 -6.39 -4.17 -10.45
N PHE A 171 -5.41 -5.07 -10.57
CA PHE A 171 -5.29 -6.25 -9.74
C PHE A 171 -4.64 -5.85 -8.41
N TRP A 172 -5.38 -6.03 -7.32
CA TRP A 172 -4.91 -5.64 -5.99
C TRP A 172 -5.36 -6.63 -4.91
N VAL A 173 -4.37 -7.13 -4.15
CA VAL A 173 -4.57 -7.81 -2.88
C VAL A 173 -3.97 -6.90 -1.79
N PRO A 174 -4.80 -6.27 -0.93
CA PRO A 174 -4.32 -5.27 0.03
C PRO A 174 -3.17 -5.73 0.93
N GLU A 175 -3.20 -6.98 1.38
CA GLU A 175 -2.19 -7.60 2.26
C GLU A 175 -0.82 -7.69 1.59
N TRP A 176 -0.76 -7.68 0.25
CA TRP A 176 0.48 -7.76 -0.50
C TRP A 176 1.10 -6.39 -0.83
N ARG A 177 0.39 -5.29 -0.54
CA ARG A 177 0.81 -3.87 -0.74
C ARG A 177 1.18 -3.44 -2.15
N VAL A 178 1.12 -4.35 -3.12
CA VAL A 178 1.37 -4.06 -4.52
C VAL A 178 0.06 -4.11 -5.29
N LYS A 179 -0.10 -3.21 -6.26
CA LYS A 179 -1.21 -3.21 -7.21
C LYS A 179 -0.67 -2.89 -8.58
N GLN A 180 -1.32 -3.41 -9.62
CA GLN A 180 -0.93 -3.13 -10.98
C GLN A 180 -2.15 -3.11 -11.89
N ASP A 181 -2.20 -2.09 -12.73
CA ASP A 181 -3.29 -1.90 -13.67
C ASP A 181 -3.22 -2.97 -14.76
N VAL A 182 -4.39 -3.51 -15.06
CA VAL A 182 -4.64 -4.54 -16.07
C VAL A 182 -5.14 -3.79 -17.30
N LEU A 183 -4.29 -3.72 -18.32
CA LEU A 183 -4.52 -2.88 -19.49
C LEU A 183 -5.20 -3.67 -20.62
N PRO A 184 -6.12 -3.06 -21.40
CA PRO A 184 -6.64 -3.62 -22.64
C PRO A 184 -5.57 -3.51 -23.74
N VAL A 185 -4.63 -4.46 -23.76
CA VAL A 185 -3.53 -4.49 -24.72
C VAL A 185 -3.84 -5.34 -25.94
N GLU A 186 -3.18 -5.03 -27.04
CA GLU A 186 -3.34 -5.74 -28.32
C GLU A 186 -2.32 -6.88 -28.45
N THR A 187 -1.11 -6.71 -27.89
CA THR A 187 -0.08 -7.74 -27.96
C THR A 187 0.31 -8.29 -26.58
N PRO A 188 0.73 -9.57 -26.48
CA PRO A 188 1.15 -10.19 -25.23
C PRO A 188 2.31 -9.48 -24.52
N GLU A 189 3.20 -8.82 -25.26
CA GLU A 189 4.40 -8.14 -24.74
C GLU A 189 4.07 -6.84 -23.99
N GLU A 190 2.90 -6.25 -24.27
CA GLU A 190 2.44 -5.02 -23.61
C GLU A 190 1.77 -5.31 -22.25
N ARG A 191 1.50 -6.60 -21.95
CA ARG A 191 0.89 -7.00 -20.69
C ARG A 191 1.74 -6.56 -19.50
N ARG A 192 1.05 -6.03 -18.49
CA ARG A 192 1.69 -5.62 -17.25
C ARG A 192 1.96 -6.85 -16.40
N ILE A 193 2.99 -6.73 -15.56
CA ILE A 193 3.43 -7.79 -14.66
C ILE A 193 3.42 -7.23 -13.25
N ILE A 194 3.01 -8.05 -12.29
CA ILE A 194 3.17 -7.79 -10.87
C ILE A 194 3.79 -9.02 -10.21
N ARG A 195 4.74 -8.79 -9.31
CA ARG A 195 5.47 -9.85 -8.61
C ARG A 195 5.13 -9.83 -7.13
N VAL A 196 4.85 -11.01 -6.59
CA VAL A 196 4.50 -11.18 -5.18
C VAL A 196 5.10 -12.47 -4.67
N THR A 197 5.58 -12.43 -3.43
CA THR A 197 5.95 -13.64 -2.67
C THR A 197 5.08 -13.66 -1.42
N PRO A 198 3.97 -14.43 -1.39
CA PRO A 198 3.11 -14.51 -0.20
C PRO A 198 3.88 -15.11 0.98
N THR A 199 3.74 -14.54 2.17
CA THR A 199 4.51 -14.96 3.36
C THR A 199 3.64 -15.51 4.49
N LEU A 200 2.32 -15.47 4.34
CA LEU A 200 1.37 -15.81 5.38
C LEU A 200 0.27 -16.71 4.83
N LEU A 201 0.06 -17.86 5.47
CA LEU A 201 -1.08 -18.74 5.20
C LEU A 201 -2.39 -18.05 5.58
N GLY A 202 -3.43 -18.28 4.79
CA GLY A 202 -4.75 -17.72 5.04
C GLY A 202 -5.53 -17.44 3.77
N SER A 203 -6.74 -16.91 3.93
CA SER A 203 -7.55 -16.44 2.81
C SER A 203 -7.70 -14.93 2.79
N THR A 204 -7.74 -14.34 1.60
CA THR A 204 -8.04 -12.93 1.38
C THR A 204 -8.77 -12.78 0.04
N MET A 205 -8.79 -11.60 -0.55
CA MET A 205 -9.47 -11.35 -1.81
C MET A 205 -8.70 -10.39 -2.71
N VAL A 206 -8.81 -10.66 -4.00
CA VAL A 206 -8.52 -9.68 -5.05
C VAL A 206 -9.65 -8.65 -5.04
N ARG A 207 -9.28 -7.38 -5.14
CA ARG A 207 -10.19 -6.25 -5.32
C ARG A 207 -9.80 -5.50 -6.59
N CYS A 208 -10.77 -5.16 -7.42
CA CYS A 208 -10.52 -4.23 -8.53
C CYS A 208 -10.22 -2.83 -7.97
N ALA A 209 -9.08 -2.25 -8.33
CA ALA A 209 -8.63 -0.94 -7.84
C ALA A 209 -8.60 0.16 -8.93
N GLU A 210 -9.27 -0.06 -10.07
CA GLU A 210 -9.43 0.93 -11.15
C GLU A 210 -10.87 0.89 -11.66
N ILE A 211 -11.48 2.05 -11.90
CA ILE A 211 -12.90 2.15 -12.17
C ILE A 211 -13.25 1.52 -13.53
N CYS A 212 -13.95 0.38 -13.49
CA CYS A 212 -14.20 -0.47 -14.66
C CYS A 212 -15.69 -0.62 -15.02
N GLY A 213 -16.54 0.28 -14.53
CA GLY A 213 -17.99 0.29 -14.80
C GLY A 213 -18.85 0.03 -13.55
N THR A 214 -20.14 -0.26 -13.75
CA THR A 214 -21.15 -0.31 -12.68
C THR A 214 -20.93 -1.42 -11.65
N GLY A 215 -20.38 -2.56 -12.06
CA GLY A 215 -20.00 -3.66 -11.16
C GLY A 215 -18.60 -3.54 -10.53
N HIS A 216 -17.92 -2.39 -10.68
CA HIS A 216 -16.54 -2.20 -10.19
C HIS A 216 -16.38 -2.55 -8.70
N HIS A 217 -17.30 -2.06 -7.83
CA HIS A 217 -17.23 -2.26 -6.39
C HIS A 217 -17.34 -3.74 -5.94
N SER A 218 -18.00 -4.57 -6.74
CA SER A 218 -18.23 -6.00 -6.47
C SER A 218 -17.28 -6.92 -7.24
N MET A 219 -16.39 -6.36 -8.05
CA MET A 219 -15.41 -7.10 -8.85
C MET A 219 -14.29 -7.67 -7.96
N ARG A 220 -14.54 -8.86 -7.41
CA ARG A 220 -13.73 -9.52 -6.39
C ARG A 220 -13.50 -10.98 -6.75
N ALA A 221 -12.44 -11.59 -6.23
CA ALA A 221 -12.18 -13.03 -6.28
C ALA A 221 -11.48 -13.46 -4.99
N ASN A 222 -11.74 -14.67 -4.50
CA ASN A 222 -11.06 -15.13 -3.29
C ASN A 222 -9.61 -15.51 -3.62
N VAL A 223 -8.76 -15.37 -2.61
CA VAL A 223 -7.36 -15.77 -2.65
C VAL A 223 -7.14 -16.74 -1.51
N TYR A 224 -6.55 -17.90 -1.79
CA TYR A 224 -6.16 -18.91 -0.81
C TYR A 224 -4.65 -19.07 -0.86
N ILE A 225 -3.98 -18.73 0.24
CA ILE A 225 -2.54 -18.90 0.41
C ILE A 225 -2.34 -20.15 1.25
N VAL A 226 -1.85 -21.21 0.61
CA VAL A 226 -1.88 -22.58 1.13
C VAL A 226 -0.47 -23.17 1.19
N PRO A 227 -0.26 -24.28 1.92
CA PRO A 227 0.96 -25.06 1.85
C PRO A 227 1.26 -25.56 0.42
N GLN A 228 2.54 -25.80 0.12
CA GLN A 228 2.99 -26.20 -1.21
C GLN A 228 2.39 -27.54 -1.66
N ASP A 229 2.28 -28.51 -0.75
CA ASP A 229 1.68 -29.82 -0.98
C ASP A 229 0.18 -29.73 -1.28
N SER A 230 -0.56 -28.93 -0.51
CA SER A 230 -1.99 -28.67 -0.77
C SER A 230 -2.21 -27.96 -2.10
N PHE A 231 -1.33 -27.02 -2.47
CA PHE A 231 -1.37 -26.37 -3.78
C PHE A 231 -1.15 -27.37 -4.93
N GLU A 232 -0.17 -28.26 -4.81
CA GLU A 232 0.12 -29.30 -5.80
C GLU A 232 -1.05 -30.29 -5.94
N ALA A 233 -1.63 -30.73 -4.82
CA ALA A 233 -2.81 -31.60 -4.80
C ALA A 233 -4.02 -30.93 -5.46
N TRP A 234 -4.22 -29.63 -5.22
CA TRP A 234 -5.27 -28.85 -5.88
C TRP A 234 -5.06 -28.77 -7.40
N LEU A 235 -3.84 -28.47 -7.85
CA LEU A 235 -3.51 -28.43 -9.27
C LEU A 235 -3.74 -29.79 -9.96
N ALA A 236 -3.47 -30.90 -9.25
CA ALA A 236 -3.71 -32.25 -9.73
C ALA A 236 -5.21 -32.65 -9.71
N GLY A 237 -6.08 -31.82 -9.11
CA GLY A 237 -7.50 -32.12 -8.92
C GLY A 237 -7.75 -33.20 -7.85
N GLU A 238 -6.77 -33.46 -6.99
CA GLU A 238 -6.83 -34.44 -5.91
C GLU A 238 -7.52 -33.87 -4.66
N MET A 239 -7.52 -32.54 -4.50
CA MET A 239 -8.19 -31.84 -3.41
C MET A 239 -9.00 -30.64 -3.92
N THR A 240 -10.18 -30.42 -3.33
CA THR A 240 -10.93 -29.18 -3.53
C THR A 240 -10.44 -28.07 -2.59
N ILE A 241 -10.80 -26.82 -2.90
CA ILE A 241 -10.45 -25.67 -2.04
C ILE A 241 -11.05 -25.86 -0.63
N GLU A 242 -12.28 -26.38 -0.53
CA GLU A 242 -12.93 -26.63 0.76
C GLU A 242 -12.19 -27.69 1.59
N GLU A 243 -11.67 -28.73 0.94
CA GLU A 243 -10.87 -29.76 1.59
C GLU A 243 -9.56 -29.20 2.11
N ILE A 244 -8.88 -28.34 1.33
CA ILE A 244 -7.65 -27.65 1.76
C ILE A 244 -7.93 -26.72 2.94
N VAL A 245 -8.98 -25.90 2.84
CA VAL A 245 -9.36 -24.97 3.92
C VAL A 245 -9.59 -25.70 5.23
N ALA A 246 -10.27 -26.85 5.18
CA ALA A 246 -10.51 -27.68 6.35
C ALA A 246 -9.26 -28.40 6.86
N ALA A 247 -8.43 -28.96 5.96
CA ALA A 247 -7.23 -29.71 6.33
C ALA A 247 -6.15 -28.82 6.96
N ASP A 248 -5.92 -27.64 6.38
CA ASP A 248 -4.83 -26.74 6.74
C ASP A 248 -5.25 -25.62 7.70
N ASN A 249 -6.54 -25.59 8.09
CA ASN A 249 -7.13 -24.52 8.93
C ASN A 249 -6.88 -23.12 8.33
N ILE A 250 -7.19 -22.97 7.04
CA ILE A 250 -7.00 -21.70 6.33
C ILE A 250 -8.05 -20.69 6.78
N GLU A 251 -7.66 -19.78 7.67
CA GLU A 251 -8.51 -18.71 8.17
C GLU A 251 -8.39 -17.43 7.33
N PRO A 252 -9.42 -16.56 7.30
CA PRO A 252 -9.31 -15.23 6.70
C PRO A 252 -8.21 -14.39 7.36
N LEU A 253 -7.39 -13.74 6.54
CA LEU A 253 -6.40 -12.79 7.02
C LEU A 253 -7.11 -11.58 7.67
N PRO A 254 -6.60 -11.06 8.80
CA PRO A 254 -7.17 -9.89 9.46
C PRO A 254 -7.24 -8.69 8.51
N LEU A 255 -8.47 -8.28 8.20
CA LEU A 255 -8.74 -7.05 7.47
C LEU A 255 -8.27 -5.86 8.32
N GLY A 256 -7.63 -4.88 7.68
CA GLY A 256 -7.31 -3.60 8.32
C GLY A 256 -8.60 -2.93 8.82
N ALA A 257 -8.49 -1.99 9.77
CA ALA A 257 -9.60 -1.48 10.61
C ALA A 257 -10.84 -0.90 9.89
N ASN A 258 -10.89 -0.88 8.54
CA ASN A 258 -11.95 -0.28 7.72
C ASN A 258 -12.25 -1.04 6.41
N GLN A 259 -12.09 -2.38 6.33
CA GLN A 259 -12.25 -3.14 5.07
C GLN A 259 -13.22 -4.32 5.13
#